data_AF-A0A5E4GM59-F1
#
_entry.id   AF-A0A5E4GM59-F1
#
_cell.length_a   1.000
_cell.length_b   1.000
_cell.length_c   1.000
_cell.angle_alpha   90.00
_cell.angle_beta   90.00
_cell.angle_gamma   90.00
#
_symmetry.space_group_name_H-M   'P 1'
#
loop_
_entity.id
_entity.type
_entity.pdbx_description
1 polymer ?
#
loop_
_entity_poly.entity_id
_entity_poly.type
_entity_poly.pdbx_seq_one_letter_code
_entity_poly.pdbx_strand_id
1 'polypeptide(L)'
;YLHKLKTYVRNKAHPEGSIAEGVLGDECLIFCSRYLHRVETKFNKRDRNDDGGQPSYDTSPLSIFSTPGRAFGKGVLREMSIELHKAATHYVLQNCDEALPFVQEHKNILIQSSVDNVEESHRLQFSNWMSKRVTELYNDGKVSKQMLSLARGPERRVTYYPGYYISGFRFHTLQRDENKKTQNSGIMVKGENQVDDVPWYGTLVDI
;
A
#
# COMPACT_ATOMS: atom_id res chain seq x y z
N TYR A 1 -37.79 -4.61 4.02
CA TYR A 1 -38.81 -4.51 2.94
C TYR A 1 -39.52 -3.15 2.94
N LEU A 2 -40.31 -2.82 3.97
CA LEU A 2 -41.06 -1.55 4.06
C LEU A 2 -40.22 -0.26 3.94
N HIS A 3 -39.00 -0.23 4.50
CA HIS A 3 -38.12 0.94 4.38
C HIS A 3 -37.76 1.25 2.92
N LYS A 4 -37.52 0.22 2.09
CA LYS A 4 -37.19 0.38 0.66
C LYS A 4 -38.39 0.91 -0.12
N LEU A 5 -39.58 0.35 0.09
CA LEU A 5 -40.79 0.79 -0.60
C LEU A 5 -41.14 2.26 -0.28
N LYS A 6 -40.94 2.70 0.98
CA LYS A 6 -41.11 4.10 1.35
C LYS A 6 -40.22 5.06 0.55
N THR A 7 -39.01 4.64 0.17
CA THR A 7 -38.12 5.49 -0.65
C THR A 7 -38.61 5.67 -2.09
N TYR A 8 -39.52 4.83 -2.58
CA TYR A 8 -40.11 4.97 -3.92
C TYR A 8 -41.33 5.89 -3.97
N VAL A 9 -41.93 6.24 -2.83
CA VAL A 9 -43.10 7.14 -2.78
C VAL A 9 -42.67 8.59 -3.07
N ARG A 10 -42.58 8.94 -4.36
CA ARG A 10 -42.29 10.30 -4.82
C ARG A 10 -43.53 11.17 -4.92
N ASN A 11 -44.68 10.58 -5.27
CA ASN A 11 -45.99 11.24 -5.26
C ASN A 11 -46.87 10.65 -4.14
N LYS A 12 -47.11 11.45 -3.09
CA LYS A 12 -47.94 11.03 -1.94
C LYS A 12 -49.43 10.93 -2.25
N ALA A 13 -49.90 11.56 -3.33
CA ALA A 13 -51.30 11.45 -3.76
C ALA A 13 -51.58 10.09 -4.43
N HIS A 14 -50.54 9.44 -4.98
CA HIS A 14 -50.62 8.11 -5.60
C HIS A 14 -49.43 7.23 -5.15
N PRO A 15 -49.42 6.79 -3.89
CA PRO A 15 -48.28 6.08 -3.32
C PRO A 15 -48.04 4.72 -3.96
N GLU A 16 -49.09 3.97 -4.30
CA GLU A 16 -48.98 2.66 -4.95
C GLU A 16 -48.38 2.79 -6.35
N GLY A 17 -48.85 3.75 -7.14
CA GLY A 17 -48.32 4.03 -8.48
C GLY A 17 -46.86 4.45 -8.44
N SER A 18 -46.48 5.30 -7.48
CA SER A 18 -45.07 5.70 -7.27
C SER A 18 -44.18 4.52 -6.90
N ILE A 19 -44.69 3.60 -6.06
CA ILE A 19 -43.96 2.39 -5.69
C ILE A 19 -43.78 1.46 -6.90
N ALA A 20 -44.85 1.22 -7.67
CA ALA A 20 -44.81 0.39 -8.86
C ALA A 20 -43.81 0.91 -9.90
N GLU A 21 -43.81 2.22 -10.15
CA GLU A 21 -42.83 2.88 -11.03
C GLU A 21 -41.39 2.70 -10.53
N GLY A 22 -41.16 2.91 -9.22
CA GLY A 22 -39.84 2.74 -8.61
C GLY A 22 -39.32 1.31 -8.69
N VAL A 23 -40.19 0.31 -8.49
CA VAL A 23 -39.84 -1.11 -8.63
C VAL A 23 -39.50 -1.45 -10.08
N LEU A 24 -40.33 -0.99 -11.04
CA LEU A 24 -40.08 -1.20 -12.47
C LEU A 24 -38.75 -0.59 -12.91
N GLY A 25 -38.44 0.63 -12.44
CA GLY A 25 -37.16 1.27 -12.70
C GLY A 25 -35.96 0.48 -12.14
N ASP A 26 -36.07 -0.03 -10.92
CA ASP A 26 -35.06 -0.91 -10.30
C ASP A 26 -34.86 -2.18 -11.16
N GLU A 27 -35.93 -2.86 -11.55
CA GLU A 27 -35.86 -4.10 -12.36
C GLU A 27 -35.21 -3.85 -13.74
N CYS A 28 -35.59 -2.77 -14.41
CA CYS A 28 -34.98 -2.36 -15.67
C CYS A 28 -33.47 -2.10 -15.51
N LEU A 29 -33.05 -1.38 -14.46
CA LEU A 29 -31.64 -1.14 -14.19
C LEU A 29 -30.88 -2.42 -13.83
N ILE A 30 -31.50 -3.34 -13.09
CA ILE A 30 -30.94 -4.66 -12.78
C ILE A 30 -30.76 -5.46 -14.07
N PHE A 31 -31.75 -5.47 -14.96
CA PHE A 31 -31.65 -6.14 -16.25
C PHE A 31 -30.52 -5.54 -17.10
N CYS A 32 -30.49 -4.22 -17.28
CA CYS A 32 -29.45 -3.52 -18.04
C CYS A 32 -28.05 -3.75 -17.47
N SER A 33 -27.91 -3.83 -16.14
CA SER A 33 -26.63 -4.06 -15.48
C SER A 33 -25.94 -5.37 -15.92
N ARG A 34 -26.72 -6.38 -16.35
CA ARG A 34 -26.19 -7.65 -16.86
C ARG A 34 -25.43 -7.50 -18.18
N TYR A 35 -25.67 -6.42 -18.91
CA TYR A 35 -25.06 -6.14 -20.22
C TYR A 35 -24.07 -4.97 -20.18
N LEU A 36 -24.08 -4.15 -19.12
CA LEU A 36 -23.22 -2.98 -18.96
C LEU A 36 -21.93 -3.29 -18.18
N HIS A 37 -21.11 -4.21 -18.68
CA HIS A 37 -19.89 -4.67 -17.99
C HIS A 37 -18.83 -3.58 -17.74
N ARG A 38 -18.88 -2.46 -18.49
CA ARG A 38 -17.92 -1.35 -18.41
C ARG A 38 -18.42 -0.16 -17.58
N VAL A 39 -19.64 -0.24 -17.04
CA VAL A 39 -20.23 0.82 -16.22
C VAL A 39 -20.30 0.35 -14.78
N GLU A 40 -20.00 1.24 -13.82
CA GLU A 40 -20.20 0.94 -12.41
C GLU A 40 -21.71 0.86 -12.12
N THR A 41 -22.14 -0.27 -11.55
CA THR A 41 -23.49 -0.62 -11.14
C THR A 41 -23.47 -1.07 -9.69
N LYS A 42 -24.64 -1.23 -9.07
CA LYS A 42 -24.72 -1.75 -7.70
C LYS A 42 -24.08 -3.14 -7.53
N PHE A 43 -24.00 -3.94 -8.59
CA PHE A 43 -23.53 -5.33 -8.53
C PHE A 43 -22.03 -5.51 -8.77
N ASN A 44 -21.39 -4.57 -9.48
CA ASN A 44 -19.95 -4.61 -9.78
C ASN A 44 -19.17 -3.44 -9.15
N LYS A 45 -19.84 -2.59 -8.36
CA LYS A 45 -19.20 -1.53 -7.57
C LYS A 45 -18.24 -2.18 -6.58
N ARG A 46 -16.99 -1.77 -6.64
CA ARG A 46 -15.95 -2.25 -5.74
C ARG A 46 -16.20 -1.78 -4.30
N ASP A 47 -15.63 -2.50 -3.35
CA ASP A 47 -15.78 -2.18 -1.94
C ASP A 47 -15.25 -0.77 -1.62
N ARG A 48 -15.77 -0.19 -0.53
CA ARG A 48 -15.39 1.17 -0.12
C ARG A 48 -13.89 1.33 0.12
N ASN A 49 -13.22 0.25 0.51
CA ASN A 49 -11.79 0.20 0.77
C ASN A 49 -11.02 -0.59 -0.29
N ASP A 50 -11.56 -0.69 -1.50
CA ASP A 50 -10.88 -1.30 -2.63
C ASP A 50 -9.50 -0.66 -2.83
N ASP A 51 -8.47 -1.50 -2.76
CA ASP A 51 -7.06 -1.15 -2.89
C ASP A 51 -6.59 -1.09 -4.34
N GLY A 52 -7.52 -1.15 -5.29
CA GLY A 52 -7.24 -1.11 -6.73
C GLY A 52 -7.26 -2.49 -7.38
N GLY A 53 -7.19 -3.58 -6.59
CA GLY A 53 -7.21 -4.94 -7.09
C GLY A 53 -6.00 -5.31 -7.95
N GLN A 54 -5.96 -6.60 -8.33
CA GLN A 54 -4.91 -7.37 -9.04
C GLN A 54 -3.48 -6.81 -8.95
N PRO A 55 -2.59 -7.51 -8.21
CA PRO A 55 -1.15 -7.34 -8.37
C PRO A 55 -0.84 -7.35 -9.85
N SER A 56 -0.12 -6.35 -10.32
CA SER A 56 0.40 -6.39 -11.66
C SER A 56 1.62 -7.34 -11.66
N TYR A 57 1.35 -8.65 -11.50
CA TYR A 57 2.33 -9.73 -11.58
C TYR A 57 3.18 -9.63 -12.86
N ASP A 58 2.68 -8.93 -13.89
CA ASP A 58 3.35 -8.65 -15.15
C ASP A 58 4.36 -7.49 -15.14
N THR A 59 4.54 -6.74 -14.04
CA THR A 59 5.35 -5.49 -14.07
C THR A 59 6.59 -5.45 -13.20
N SER A 60 6.70 -6.28 -12.16
CA SER A 60 7.87 -6.24 -11.29
C SER A 60 8.27 -7.64 -10.80
N PRO A 61 9.51 -8.08 -11.04
CA PRO A 61 10.05 -9.34 -10.52
C PRO A 61 10.44 -9.25 -9.03
N LEU A 62 10.00 -8.22 -8.30
CA LEU A 62 10.39 -7.96 -6.91
C LEU A 62 9.16 -8.09 -6.00
N SER A 63 9.22 -8.98 -5.02
CA SER A 63 8.10 -9.36 -4.15
C SER A 63 7.52 -8.18 -3.38
N ILE A 64 8.36 -7.24 -2.95
CA ILE A 64 7.94 -6.06 -2.17
C ILE A 64 7.00 -5.11 -2.93
N PHE A 65 6.99 -5.17 -4.27
CA PHE A 65 6.09 -4.36 -5.11
C PHE A 65 4.89 -5.13 -5.64
N SER A 66 4.65 -6.36 -5.16
CA SER A 66 3.52 -7.17 -5.57
C SER A 66 2.22 -6.82 -4.84
N THR A 67 2.29 -6.15 -3.69
CA THR A 67 1.10 -5.81 -2.90
C THR A 67 0.34 -4.66 -3.55
N PRO A 68 -0.93 -4.86 -3.96
CA PRO A 68 -1.73 -3.80 -4.55
C PRO A 68 -2.07 -2.76 -3.48
N GLY A 69 -2.09 -1.51 -3.90
CA GLY A 69 -2.46 -0.40 -3.05
C GLY A 69 -2.82 0.82 -3.86
N ARG A 70 -3.65 1.68 -3.27
CA ARG A 70 -4.17 2.86 -3.94
C ARG A 70 -4.18 4.06 -3.02
N ALA A 71 -3.39 5.07 -3.38
CA ALA A 71 -3.46 6.38 -2.75
C ALA A 71 -4.76 7.11 -3.11
N PHE A 72 -5.23 8.00 -2.22
CA PHE A 72 -6.37 8.86 -2.51
C PHE A 72 -6.23 10.26 -1.92
N GLY A 73 -6.94 11.21 -2.52
CA GLY A 73 -6.79 12.64 -2.25
C GLY A 73 -5.73 13.29 -3.13
N LYS A 74 -5.47 14.58 -2.90
CA LYS A 74 -4.51 15.35 -3.70
C LYS A 74 -3.09 15.00 -3.27
N GLY A 75 -2.32 14.42 -4.19
CA GLY A 75 -0.89 14.19 -4.02
C GLY A 75 -0.11 15.50 -3.96
N VAL A 76 0.89 15.59 -3.09
CA VAL A 76 1.78 16.75 -2.95
C VAL A 76 3.22 16.28 -3.05
N LEU A 77 3.93 16.75 -4.07
CA LEU A 77 5.34 16.46 -4.23
C LEU A 77 6.14 17.20 -3.14
N ARG A 78 6.94 16.47 -2.37
CA ARG A 78 7.86 17.03 -1.38
C ARG A 78 9.17 16.24 -1.39
N GLU A 79 10.20 16.85 -0.84
CA GLU A 79 11.47 16.17 -0.63
C GLU A 79 11.47 15.47 0.74
N MET A 80 11.86 14.20 0.74
CA MET A 80 12.01 13.37 1.92
C MET A 80 13.25 13.78 2.71
N SER A 81 13.17 13.76 4.05
CA SER A 81 14.36 13.97 4.88
C SER A 81 15.38 12.86 4.66
N ILE A 82 16.65 13.13 4.97
CA ILE A 82 17.73 12.16 4.80
C ILE A 82 17.49 10.94 5.70
N GLU A 83 16.94 11.17 6.89
CA GLU A 83 16.64 10.14 7.89
C GLU A 83 15.53 9.22 7.40
N LEU A 84 14.43 9.78 6.89
CA LEU A 84 13.31 9.02 6.35
C LEU A 84 13.73 8.26 5.08
N HIS A 85 14.55 8.87 4.22
CA HIS A 85 15.10 8.22 3.03
C HIS A 85 15.96 7.00 3.38
N LYS A 86 16.85 7.14 4.38
CA LYS A 86 17.66 6.02 4.87
C LYS A 86 16.80 4.93 5.50
N ALA A 87 15.83 5.30 6.34
CA ALA A 87 14.93 4.34 6.99
C ALA A 87 14.08 3.58 5.97
N ALA A 88 13.48 4.27 4.99
CA ALA A 88 12.68 3.66 3.93
C ALA A 88 13.52 2.73 3.05
N THR A 89 14.72 3.16 2.66
CA THR A 89 15.66 2.32 1.88
C THR A 89 16.02 1.07 2.66
N HIS A 90 16.40 1.21 3.93
CA HIS A 90 16.77 0.08 4.77
C HIS A 90 15.61 -0.92 4.93
N TYR A 91 14.42 -0.43 5.24
CA TYR A 91 13.22 -1.25 5.38
C TYR A 91 12.91 -2.04 4.11
N VAL A 92 12.94 -1.37 2.95
CA VAL A 92 12.69 -2.00 1.65
C VAL A 92 13.70 -3.10 1.34
N LEU A 93 15.00 -2.84 1.56
CA LEU A 93 16.03 -3.82 1.26
C LEU A 93 16.03 -5.02 2.22
N GLN A 94 15.62 -4.83 3.48
CA GLN A 94 15.56 -5.91 4.46
C GLN A 94 14.34 -6.82 4.30
N ASN A 95 13.24 -6.29 3.76
CA ASN A 95 11.97 -7.01 3.57
C ASN A 95 11.72 -7.44 2.11
N CYS A 96 12.74 -7.38 1.25
CA CYS A 96 12.67 -7.84 -0.14
C CYS A 96 13.34 -9.22 -0.24
N ASP A 97 12.58 -10.23 -0.65
CA ASP A 97 13.06 -11.61 -0.70
C ASP A 97 14.26 -11.76 -1.65
N GLU A 98 14.23 -11.04 -2.77
CA GLU A 98 15.29 -11.02 -3.78
C GLU A 98 16.57 -10.33 -3.28
N ALA A 99 16.49 -9.52 -2.22
CA ALA A 99 17.63 -8.88 -1.58
C ALA A 99 18.28 -9.75 -0.49
N LEU A 100 17.60 -10.80 0.00
CA LEU A 100 18.11 -11.67 1.07
C LEU A 100 19.51 -12.29 0.79
N PRO A 101 19.85 -12.73 -0.44
CA PRO A 101 21.19 -13.23 -0.72
C PRO A 101 22.29 -12.18 -0.44
N PHE A 102 22.00 -10.91 -0.74
CA PHE A 102 22.92 -9.79 -0.47
C PHE A 102 23.01 -9.49 1.02
N VAL A 103 21.91 -9.63 1.76
CA VAL A 103 21.91 -9.49 3.22
C VAL A 103 22.87 -10.51 3.84
N GLN A 104 22.77 -11.78 3.44
CA GLN A 104 23.62 -12.85 3.92
C GLN A 104 25.08 -12.66 3.51
N GLU A 105 25.34 -12.30 2.25
CA GLU A 105 26.70 -12.02 1.75
C GLU A 105 27.38 -10.92 2.57
N HIS A 106 26.69 -9.80 2.82
CA HIS A 106 27.24 -8.70 3.60
C HIS A 106 27.54 -9.10 5.05
N LYS A 107 26.61 -9.81 5.70
CA LYS A 107 26.83 -10.30 7.09
C LYS A 107 28.03 -11.24 7.16
N ASN A 108 28.19 -12.14 6.19
CA ASN A 108 29.35 -13.05 6.13
C ASN A 108 30.68 -12.30 5.99
N ILE A 109 30.72 -11.23 5.17
CA ILE A 109 31.91 -10.38 5.03
C ILE A 109 32.27 -9.71 6.36
N LEU A 110 31.29 -9.20 7.10
CA LEU A 110 31.51 -8.56 8.39
C LEU A 110 32.00 -9.56 9.45
N ILE A 111 31.47 -10.78 9.46
CA ILE A 111 31.92 -11.88 10.33
C ILE A 111 33.37 -12.24 10.01
N GLN A 112 33.71 -12.41 8.72
CA GLN A 112 35.07 -12.73 8.28
C GLN A 112 36.06 -11.61 8.61
N SER A 113 35.59 -10.36 8.60
CA SER A 113 36.39 -9.19 8.96
C SER A 113 36.53 -8.99 10.48
N SER A 114 35.99 -9.91 11.30
CA SER A 114 36.04 -9.85 12.77
C SER A 114 35.46 -8.55 13.35
N VAL A 115 34.36 -8.08 12.79
CA VAL A 115 33.62 -6.91 13.30
C VAL A 115 32.84 -7.30 14.56
N ASP A 116 33.05 -6.56 15.65
CA ASP A 116 32.46 -6.87 16.97
C ASP A 116 30.92 -6.86 16.94
N ASN A 117 30.31 -5.85 16.31
CA ASN A 117 28.86 -5.73 16.21
C ASN A 117 28.42 -5.83 14.74
N VAL A 118 28.25 -7.06 14.28
CA VAL A 118 27.84 -7.38 12.90
C VAL A 118 26.49 -6.77 12.56
N GLU A 119 25.50 -6.86 13.45
CA GLU A 119 24.15 -6.36 13.18
C GLU A 119 24.12 -4.83 13.03
N GLU A 120 24.78 -4.11 13.94
CA GLU A 120 24.84 -2.65 13.85
C GLU A 120 25.64 -2.18 12.62
N SER A 121 26.75 -2.85 12.33
CA SER A 121 27.56 -2.53 11.15
C SER A 121 26.80 -2.83 9.86
N HIS A 122 26.07 -3.94 9.81
CA HIS A 122 25.19 -4.29 8.71
C HIS A 122 24.11 -3.20 8.53
N ARG A 123 23.40 -2.85 9.60
CA ARG A 123 22.34 -1.83 9.58
C ARG A 123 22.83 -0.48 9.01
N LEU A 124 24.04 -0.07 9.35
CA LEU A 124 24.61 1.21 8.94
C LEU A 124 25.20 1.20 7.51
N GLN A 125 25.78 0.08 7.07
CA GLN A 125 26.58 0.03 5.85
C GLN A 125 25.90 -0.69 4.68
N PHE A 126 24.90 -1.53 4.95
CA PHE A 126 24.34 -2.45 3.97
C PHE A 126 23.79 -1.77 2.72
N SER A 127 23.04 -0.67 2.84
CA SER A 127 22.46 0.02 1.68
C SER A 127 23.53 0.51 0.70
N ASN A 128 24.58 1.13 1.22
CA ASN A 128 25.71 1.61 0.42
C ASN A 128 26.52 0.46 -0.18
N TRP A 129 26.76 -0.60 0.60
CA TRP A 129 27.46 -1.79 0.15
C TRP A 129 26.69 -2.49 -0.98
N MET A 130 25.39 -2.73 -0.80
CA MET A 130 24.52 -3.37 -1.79
C MET A 130 24.45 -2.55 -3.07
N SER A 131 24.36 -1.22 -2.97
CA SER A 131 24.36 -0.33 -4.15
C SER A 131 25.61 -0.52 -5.01
N LYS A 132 26.80 -0.60 -4.39
CA LYS A 132 28.07 -0.86 -5.08
C LYS A 132 28.09 -2.26 -5.68
N ARG A 133 27.78 -3.28 -4.85
CA ARG A 133 27.81 -4.69 -5.24
C ARG A 133 26.88 -5.00 -6.42
N VAL A 134 25.65 -4.50 -6.39
CA VAL A 134 24.67 -4.68 -7.46
C VAL A 134 25.07 -3.92 -8.72
N THR A 135 25.70 -2.75 -8.60
CA THR A 135 26.20 -2.00 -9.77
C THR A 135 27.30 -2.76 -10.51
N GLU A 136 28.23 -3.39 -9.80
CA GLU A 136 29.27 -4.26 -10.38
C GLU A 136 28.64 -5.45 -11.09
N LEU A 137 27.74 -6.17 -10.43
CA LEU A 137 27.06 -7.33 -11.01
C LEU A 137 26.20 -6.95 -12.23
N TYR A 138 25.64 -5.74 -12.25
CA TYR A 138 24.83 -5.28 -13.37
C TYR A 138 25.70 -5.04 -14.61
N ASN A 139 26.88 -4.45 -14.43
CA ASN A 139 27.83 -4.25 -15.51
C ASN A 139 28.35 -5.59 -16.08
N ASP A 140 28.42 -6.63 -15.23
CA ASP A 140 28.72 -8.01 -15.63
C ASP A 140 27.54 -8.75 -16.27
N GLY A 141 26.35 -8.15 -16.35
CA GLY A 141 25.14 -8.80 -16.87
C GLY A 141 24.54 -9.88 -15.95
N LYS A 142 24.90 -9.90 -14.66
CA LYS A 142 24.49 -10.93 -13.69
C LYS A 142 23.22 -10.59 -12.92
N VAL A 143 22.74 -9.35 -12.97
CA VAL A 143 21.52 -8.89 -12.27
C VAL A 143 20.63 -8.07 -13.18
N SER A 144 19.33 -8.04 -12.86
CA SER A 144 18.33 -7.29 -13.63
C SER A 144 18.42 -5.78 -13.41
N LYS A 145 17.86 -5.00 -14.35
CA LYS A 145 17.71 -3.55 -14.19
C LYS A 145 16.85 -3.20 -12.98
N GLN A 146 15.86 -4.03 -12.64
CA GLN A 146 14.99 -3.85 -11.48
C GLN A 146 15.77 -3.99 -10.17
N MET A 147 16.67 -4.97 -10.07
CA MET A 147 17.57 -5.10 -8.92
C MET A 147 18.50 -3.90 -8.79
N LEU A 148 19.03 -3.39 -9.91
CA LEU A 148 19.82 -2.15 -9.92
C LEU A 148 19.01 -0.94 -9.41
N SER A 149 17.77 -0.80 -9.85
CA SER A 149 16.87 0.25 -9.36
C SER A 149 16.59 0.12 -7.88
N LEU A 150 16.33 -1.11 -7.39
CA LEU A 150 16.11 -1.39 -5.96
C LEU A 150 17.32 -0.98 -5.12
N ALA A 151 18.53 -1.36 -5.55
CA ALA A 151 19.77 -1.06 -4.83
C ALA A 151 20.17 0.43 -4.85
N ARG A 152 19.57 1.24 -5.72
CA ARG A 152 19.72 2.71 -5.72
C ARG A 152 18.78 3.41 -4.75
N GLY A 153 17.76 2.71 -4.26
CA GLY A 153 16.74 3.24 -3.37
C GLY A 153 15.73 4.16 -4.08
N PRO A 154 14.76 4.67 -3.31
CA PRO A 154 13.72 5.55 -3.84
C PRO A 154 14.28 6.92 -4.20
N GLU A 155 13.59 7.60 -5.12
CA GLU A 155 13.83 9.03 -5.38
C GLU A 155 13.53 9.83 -4.11
N ARG A 156 14.36 10.84 -3.79
CA ARG A 156 14.14 11.70 -2.61
C ARG A 156 12.92 12.59 -2.75
N ARG A 157 12.51 12.93 -3.97
CA ARG A 157 11.30 13.71 -4.26
C ARG A 157 10.13 12.75 -4.43
N VAL A 158 9.32 12.59 -3.39
CA VAL A 158 8.19 11.66 -3.38
C VAL A 158 6.87 12.41 -3.31
N THR A 159 5.80 11.75 -3.75
CA THR A 159 4.45 12.30 -3.67
C THR A 159 3.79 11.81 -2.39
N TYR A 160 3.43 12.76 -1.53
CA TYR A 160 2.72 12.51 -0.30
C TYR A 160 1.21 12.54 -0.53
N TYR A 161 0.47 11.65 0.10
CA TYR A 161 -0.98 11.52 0.01
C TYR A 161 -1.64 11.62 1.38
N PRO A 162 -2.89 12.11 1.46
CA PRO A 162 -3.60 12.20 2.74
C PRO A 162 -4.20 10.85 3.19
N GLY A 163 -4.16 9.81 2.35
CA GLY A 163 -4.67 8.48 2.68
C GLY A 163 -4.29 7.42 1.66
N TYR A 164 -4.35 6.17 2.10
CA TYR A 164 -4.00 4.99 1.29
C TYR A 164 -4.97 3.83 1.55
N TYR A 165 -5.23 3.05 0.52
CA TYR A 165 -5.90 1.76 0.60
C TYR A 165 -4.88 0.64 0.40
N ILE A 166 -4.83 -0.30 1.33
CA ILE A 166 -3.99 -1.50 1.23
C ILE A 166 -4.64 -2.65 1.98
N SER A 167 -4.67 -3.83 1.37
CA SER A 167 -5.20 -5.05 1.98
C SER A 167 -6.65 -4.89 2.49
N GLY A 168 -7.49 -4.14 1.77
CA GLY A 168 -8.87 -3.84 2.16
C GLY A 168 -9.04 -2.86 3.34
N PHE A 169 -7.95 -2.31 3.87
CA PHE A 169 -7.97 -1.27 4.89
C PHE A 169 -7.81 0.11 4.28
N ARG A 170 -8.41 1.11 4.94
CA ARG A 170 -8.26 2.53 4.62
C ARG A 170 -7.46 3.19 5.73
N PHE A 171 -6.33 3.77 5.37
CA PHE A 171 -5.50 4.55 6.26
C PHE A 171 -5.57 6.04 5.92
N HIS A 172 -5.44 6.87 6.94
CA HIS A 172 -5.37 8.33 6.84
C HIS A 172 -4.08 8.83 7.48
N THR A 173 -3.58 9.97 7.00
CA THR A 173 -2.62 10.74 7.78
C THR A 173 -3.34 11.41 8.95
N LEU A 174 -2.61 11.66 10.04
CA LEU A 174 -3.10 12.31 11.26
C LEU A 174 -3.83 13.62 10.93
N GLN A 175 -3.21 14.45 10.09
CA GLN A 175 -3.79 15.72 9.63
C GLN A 175 -5.15 15.53 8.92
N ARG A 176 -5.30 14.47 8.13
CA ARG A 176 -6.59 14.18 7.47
C ARG A 176 -7.63 13.74 8.49
N ASP A 177 -7.22 12.94 9.46
CA ASP A 177 -8.05 12.32 10.47
C ASP A 177 -8.70 13.32 11.43
N GLU A 178 -7.99 14.40 11.78
CA GLU A 178 -8.49 15.48 12.65
C GLU A 178 -9.87 16.02 12.21
N ASN A 179 -10.14 16.01 10.91
CA ASN A 179 -11.36 16.55 10.32
C ASN A 179 -12.42 15.49 10.02
N LYS A 180 -12.31 14.29 10.59
CA LYS A 180 -13.21 13.15 10.33
C LYS A 180 -13.94 12.68 11.58
N LYS A 181 -15.13 12.11 11.35
CA LYS A 181 -15.92 11.46 12.40
C LYS A 181 -15.31 10.15 12.91
N THR A 182 -14.45 9.52 12.10
CA THR A 182 -13.79 8.24 12.40
C THR A 182 -12.30 8.38 12.14
N GLN A 183 -11.48 7.95 13.09
CA GLN A 183 -10.02 7.96 12.99
C GLN A 183 -9.52 6.65 12.37
N ASN A 184 -8.61 6.75 11.39
CA ASN A 184 -7.94 5.64 10.72
C ASN A 184 -6.43 5.90 10.49
N SER A 185 -5.81 6.71 11.35
CA SER A 185 -4.37 7.02 11.32
C SER A 185 -3.54 6.20 12.31
N GLY A 186 -4.18 5.49 13.25
CA GLY A 186 -3.49 4.61 14.19
C GLY A 186 -2.95 3.35 13.51
N ILE A 187 -1.71 2.98 13.85
CA ILE A 187 -1.08 1.72 13.46
C ILE A 187 -0.71 0.94 14.72
N MET A 188 -0.85 -0.39 14.65
CA MET A 188 -0.29 -1.32 15.63
C MET A 188 0.65 -2.29 14.93
N VAL A 189 1.84 -2.48 15.50
CA VAL A 189 2.82 -3.47 15.05
C VAL A 189 3.16 -4.37 16.24
N LYS A 190 3.24 -5.68 16.00
CA LYS A 190 3.71 -6.64 17.01
C LYS A 190 5.23 -6.57 17.12
N GLY A 191 5.76 -6.57 18.33
CA GLY A 191 7.21 -6.62 18.56
C GLY A 191 7.81 -7.94 18.07
N GLU A 192 9.08 -7.90 17.63
CA GLU A 192 9.81 -9.09 17.14
C GLU A 192 10.27 -10.03 18.26
N ASN A 193 10.28 -9.58 19.52
CA ASN A 193 10.78 -10.37 20.64
C ASN A 193 9.68 -11.22 21.26
N GLN A 194 9.77 -12.54 21.09
CA GLN A 194 8.85 -13.56 21.66
C GLN A 194 8.73 -13.54 23.20
N VAL A 195 9.56 -12.75 23.91
CA VAL A 195 9.61 -12.71 25.38
C VAL A 195 8.53 -11.79 25.95
N ASP A 196 8.15 -10.73 25.24
CA ASP A 196 7.04 -9.86 25.62
C ASP A 196 6.32 -9.42 24.33
N ASP A 197 5.16 -10.01 24.02
CA ASP A 197 4.27 -9.68 22.88
C ASP A 197 3.63 -8.28 23.07
N VAL A 198 4.45 -7.26 23.35
CA VAL A 198 3.99 -5.89 23.59
C VAL A 198 3.69 -5.25 22.24
N PRO A 199 2.43 -4.86 22.00
CA PRO A 199 2.06 -4.15 20.79
C PRO A 199 2.65 -2.74 20.82
N TRP A 200 3.29 -2.33 19.72
CA TRP A 200 3.71 -0.97 19.49
C TRP A 200 2.61 -0.21 18.76
N TYR A 201 2.24 0.95 19.31
CA TYR A 201 1.25 1.82 18.70
C TYR A 201 1.93 3.05 18.13
N GLY A 202 1.54 3.39 16.90
CA GLY A 202 2.02 4.57 16.18
C GLY A 202 0.87 5.30 15.51
N THR A 203 1.20 6.44 14.93
CA THR A 203 0.25 7.23 14.14
C THR A 203 0.90 7.59 12.81
N LEU A 204 0.16 7.41 11.72
CA LEU A 204 0.57 7.81 10.38
C LEU A 204 0.59 9.32 10.28
N VAL A 205 1.78 9.90 10.15
CA VAL A 205 1.95 11.34 9.92
C VAL A 205 2.01 11.63 8.42
N ASP A 206 2.65 10.75 7.66
CA ASP A 206 2.78 10.79 6.22
C ASP A 206 2.48 9.44 5.55
N ILE A 207 2.11 9.53 4.28
CA ILE A 207 1.84 8.45 3.31
C ILE A 207 2.36 8.96 1.97
#